data_AF-A0A8C5RYU1-F1
#
_entry.id   AF-A0A8C5RYU1-F1
#
_cell.length_a   1.000
_cell.length_b   1.000
_cell.length_c   1.000
_cell.angle_alpha   90.00
_cell.angle_beta   90.00
_cell.angle_gamma   90.00
#
_symmetry.space_group_name_H-M   'P 1'
#
loop_
_entity.id
_entity.type
_entity.pdbx_description
1 polymer ?
#
loop_
_entity_poly.entity_id
_entity_poly.type
_entity_poly.pdbx_seq_one_letter_code
_entity_poly.pdbx_strand_id
1 'polypeptide(L)'
;MFFANRLFKAYQFYYRDPSCREPTYSLVIKGKIRLRQASWITLGATEADYHLHKVGIVFYSQRAMQETVAHLNQTGVRCSGFLPAGRTWAPGALYELLSAKGEEDCTPGLGFAMHELSLVRVEKYHQPLLLQHQGSSQVEELYLGDIHTEWSERLQYRPTGYQRPLQNAMHHIHPCPACGMIYRADEHNPPVLPARPELPMLLSGHWVSSRCEVRPAVLFLTRYFIFHANNRSWEGYYHHYSDPLCKQPTFTVYALGHYNEGAPSRIVRGGTELVFKVTHARVTPMDQVTVSMLNSSDFGSCGEAGSWHMGQELDVTHTNGCAALGIKLPHAEYELFRLERDGKDRSLLFIGERPTDGSSPNTLDKRPTSYQSPLLQCGGPSGTLARYNMPHDSKRLSAQANHGAPKTSLSLLVFLAPLLANWD
;
A
#
# COMPACT_ATOMS: atom_id res chain seq x y z
N MET A 1 9.35 -16.96 -9.23
CA MET A 1 9.28 -18.43 -9.44
C MET A 1 10.31 -19.10 -8.55
N PHE A 2 9.91 -20.13 -7.81
CA PHE A 2 10.79 -20.95 -6.97
C PHE A 2 10.75 -22.40 -7.47
N PHE A 3 11.90 -23.05 -7.54
CA PHE A 3 12.06 -24.39 -8.09
C PHE A 3 12.43 -25.38 -6.96
N ALA A 4 12.09 -26.67 -7.15
CA ALA A 4 12.34 -27.72 -6.15
C ALA A 4 13.83 -27.88 -5.79
N ASN A 5 14.73 -27.55 -6.71
CA ASN A 5 16.18 -27.56 -6.50
C ASN A 5 16.71 -26.29 -5.79
N ARG A 6 15.83 -25.52 -5.16
CA ARG A 6 16.11 -24.27 -4.42
C ARG A 6 16.55 -23.09 -5.27
N LEU A 7 16.56 -23.24 -6.60
CA LEU A 7 16.77 -22.10 -7.48
C LEU A 7 15.54 -21.20 -7.49
N PHE A 8 15.74 -19.94 -7.81
CA PHE A 8 14.65 -19.01 -8.10
C PHE A 8 14.95 -18.18 -9.35
N LYS A 9 13.88 -17.78 -10.02
CA LYS A 9 13.88 -16.74 -11.05
C LYS A 9 12.81 -15.71 -10.69
N ALA A 10 13.21 -14.44 -10.61
CA ALA A 10 12.31 -13.33 -10.33
C ALA A 10 12.41 -12.26 -11.42
N TYR A 11 11.29 -11.55 -11.59
CA TYR A 11 11.19 -10.37 -12.42
C TYR A 11 10.74 -9.22 -11.53
N GLN A 12 11.45 -8.10 -11.58
CA GLN A 12 11.01 -6.84 -10.96
C GLN A 12 10.85 -5.82 -12.07
N PHE A 13 9.66 -5.24 -12.18
CA PHE A 13 9.27 -4.29 -13.22
C PHE A 13 9.18 -2.89 -12.61
N TYR A 14 9.88 -1.92 -13.20
CA TYR A 14 9.92 -0.54 -12.73
C TYR A 14 9.15 0.35 -13.69
N TYR A 15 8.40 1.31 -13.14
CA TYR A 15 7.49 2.16 -13.90
C TYR A 15 7.71 3.62 -13.58
N ARG A 16 7.41 4.46 -14.57
CA ARG A 16 7.49 5.91 -14.48
C ARG A 16 6.23 6.54 -13.86
N ASP A 17 5.10 5.87 -14.01
CA ASP A 17 3.78 6.33 -13.60
C ASP A 17 3.23 5.51 -12.42
N PRO A 18 2.29 6.08 -11.63
CA PRO A 18 1.75 5.41 -10.45
C PRO A 18 0.72 4.30 -10.76
N SER A 19 0.37 4.09 -12.04
CA SER A 19 -0.61 3.09 -12.49
C SER A 19 0.03 1.88 -13.19
N CYS A 20 1.37 1.78 -13.19
CA CYS A 20 2.12 0.71 -13.83
C CYS A 20 1.79 0.56 -15.33
N ARG A 21 1.83 1.66 -16.08
CA ARG A 21 1.52 1.72 -17.52
C ARG A 21 2.70 2.06 -18.41
N GLU A 22 3.66 2.81 -17.88
CA GLU A 22 4.86 3.30 -18.56
C GLU A 22 6.09 2.61 -17.98
N PRO A 23 6.42 1.39 -18.43
CA PRO A 23 7.57 0.65 -17.92
C PRO A 23 8.88 1.36 -18.31
N THR A 24 9.82 1.45 -17.37
CA THR A 24 11.13 2.08 -17.58
C THR A 24 12.18 1.03 -17.87
N TYR A 25 12.35 0.09 -16.94
CA TYR A 25 13.25 -1.04 -17.06
C TYR A 25 12.75 -2.22 -16.22
N SER A 26 13.33 -3.40 -16.47
CA SER A 26 13.10 -4.59 -15.67
C SER A 26 14.39 -5.24 -15.24
N LEU A 27 14.35 -5.87 -14.08
CA LEU A 27 15.40 -6.73 -13.58
C LEU A 27 15.01 -8.20 -13.70
N VAL A 28 15.93 -9.01 -14.20
CA VAL A 28 15.83 -10.47 -14.27
C VAL A 28 16.81 -11.06 -13.29
N ILE A 29 16.30 -11.69 -12.24
CA ILE A 29 17.12 -12.14 -11.12
C ILE A 29 17.08 -13.66 -11.07
N LYS A 30 18.26 -14.27 -11.05
CA LYS A 30 18.43 -15.72 -10.88
C LYS A 30 19.35 -15.97 -9.72
N GLY A 31 18.97 -16.92 -8.87
CA GLY A 31 19.76 -17.27 -7.71
C GLY A 31 19.30 -18.56 -7.06
N LYS A 32 19.73 -18.75 -5.82
CA LYS A 32 19.38 -19.86 -4.95
C LYS A 32 18.95 -19.32 -3.59
N ILE A 33 17.95 -19.96 -2.97
CA ILE A 33 17.49 -19.63 -1.62
C ILE A 33 17.55 -20.88 -0.72
N ARG A 34 18.00 -20.73 0.52
CA ARG A 34 18.06 -21.80 1.51
C ARG A 34 17.33 -21.34 2.76
N LEU A 35 16.20 -21.96 3.05
CA LEU A 35 15.49 -21.76 4.33
C LEU A 35 16.36 -22.27 5.48
N ARG A 36 16.35 -21.54 6.59
CA ARG A 36 17.16 -21.79 7.78
C ARG A 36 16.28 -22.17 8.96
N GLN A 37 16.05 -21.23 9.87
CA GLN A 37 15.28 -21.40 11.09
C GLN A 37 14.09 -20.42 11.14
N ALA A 38 13.20 -20.61 12.11
CA ALA A 38 12.26 -19.56 12.47
C ALA A 38 13.04 -18.31 12.94
N SER A 39 12.55 -17.11 12.60
CA SER A 39 13.18 -15.88 13.06
C SER A 39 12.88 -15.66 14.54
N TRP A 40 13.92 -15.28 15.28
CA TRP A 40 13.82 -14.85 16.68
C TRP A 40 13.45 -13.37 16.80
N ILE A 41 13.76 -12.58 15.76
CA ILE A 41 13.34 -11.18 15.65
C ILE A 41 11.87 -11.19 15.21
N THR A 42 11.59 -11.55 13.96
CA THR A 42 10.21 -11.43 13.44
C THR A 42 9.42 -12.69 13.74
N LEU A 43 8.64 -12.70 14.82
CA LEU A 43 7.86 -13.89 15.21
C LEU A 43 6.92 -14.37 14.08
N GLY A 44 6.92 -15.67 13.82
CA GLY A 44 6.18 -16.29 12.72
C GLY A 44 6.84 -16.18 11.34
N ALA A 45 8.09 -15.68 11.27
CA ALA A 45 8.89 -15.66 10.04
C ALA A 45 9.85 -16.85 9.91
N THR A 46 10.29 -17.13 8.69
CA THR A 46 11.41 -18.04 8.40
C THR A 46 12.60 -17.25 7.87
N GLU A 47 13.75 -17.39 8.51
CA GLU A 47 15.01 -16.83 8.02
C GLU A 47 15.55 -17.68 6.88
N ALA A 48 16.17 -17.04 5.90
CA ALA A 48 16.75 -17.71 4.76
C ALA A 48 18.05 -17.05 4.31
N ASP A 49 18.93 -17.84 3.70
CA ASP A 49 20.11 -17.34 3.01
C ASP A 49 19.83 -17.36 1.50
N TYR A 50 20.17 -16.30 0.79
CA TYR A 50 20.07 -16.25 -0.67
C TYR A 50 21.42 -15.98 -1.31
N HIS A 51 21.62 -16.49 -2.52
CA HIS A 51 22.81 -16.26 -3.32
C HIS A 51 22.37 -15.90 -4.74
N LEU A 52 22.83 -14.77 -5.25
CA LEU A 52 22.54 -14.34 -6.61
C LEU A 52 23.53 -15.00 -7.57
N HIS A 53 23.02 -15.60 -8.63
CA HIS A 53 23.83 -16.16 -9.72
C HIS A 53 23.96 -15.19 -10.88
N LYS A 54 22.88 -14.47 -11.18
CA LYS A 54 22.81 -13.54 -12.30
C LYS A 54 21.74 -12.49 -12.06
N VAL A 55 22.06 -11.24 -12.36
CA VAL A 55 21.08 -10.14 -12.45
C VAL A 55 21.24 -9.54 -13.83
N GLY A 56 20.15 -9.34 -14.55
CA GLY A 56 20.15 -8.65 -15.84
C GLY A 56 19.15 -7.52 -15.88
N ILE A 57 19.37 -6.53 -16.75
CA ILE A 57 18.52 -5.36 -16.95
C ILE A 57 18.10 -5.22 -18.41
N VAL A 58 16.84 -4.83 -18.64
CA VAL A 58 16.29 -4.48 -19.95
C VAL A 58 15.66 -3.10 -19.84
N PHE A 59 15.97 -2.19 -20.76
CA PHE A 59 15.34 -0.86 -20.85
C PHE A 59 14.27 -0.81 -21.94
N TYR A 60 13.15 -0.14 -21.68
CA TYR A 60 12.01 -0.10 -22.62
C TYR A 60 11.92 1.18 -23.45
N SER A 61 12.74 2.19 -23.15
CA SER A 61 12.84 3.40 -23.97
C SER A 61 14.24 4.01 -23.90
N GLN A 62 14.60 4.78 -24.93
CA GLN A 62 15.86 5.53 -24.96
C GLN A 62 15.99 6.46 -23.74
N ARG A 63 14.89 7.10 -23.36
CA ARG A 63 14.82 7.98 -22.20
C ARG A 63 15.10 7.23 -20.89
N ALA A 64 14.40 6.13 -20.64
CA ALA A 64 14.57 5.35 -19.42
C ALA A 64 16.00 4.81 -19.29
N MET A 65 16.58 4.38 -20.41
CA MET A 65 17.98 3.96 -20.48
C MET A 65 18.94 5.10 -20.10
N GLN A 66 18.80 6.28 -20.72
CA GLN A 66 19.66 7.43 -20.43
C GLN A 66 19.55 7.89 -18.97
N GLU A 67 18.32 7.99 -18.43
CA GLU A 67 18.07 8.38 -17.03
C GLU A 67 18.71 7.35 -16.07
N THR A 68 18.57 6.05 -16.33
CA THR A 68 19.13 4.99 -15.47
C THR A 68 20.66 4.91 -15.56
N VAL A 69 21.23 4.99 -16.76
CA VAL A 69 22.69 4.97 -16.96
C VAL A 69 23.33 6.21 -16.36
N ALA A 70 22.69 7.39 -16.46
CA ALA A 70 23.17 8.59 -15.80
C ALA A 70 23.21 8.43 -14.27
N HIS A 71 22.19 7.80 -13.68
CA HIS A 71 22.17 7.50 -12.24
C HIS A 71 23.30 6.55 -11.84
N LEU A 72 23.50 5.46 -12.60
CA LEU A 72 24.61 4.51 -12.39
C LEU A 72 25.98 5.18 -12.42
N ASN A 73 26.20 6.11 -13.36
CA ASN A 73 27.47 6.81 -13.47
C ASN A 73 27.71 7.78 -12.31
N GLN A 74 26.66 8.31 -11.68
CA GLN A 74 26.76 9.22 -10.54
C GLN A 74 27.16 8.52 -9.25
N THR A 75 26.84 7.23 -9.09
CA THR A 75 27.19 6.47 -7.87
C THR A 75 28.67 6.07 -7.82
N GLY A 76 29.44 6.36 -8.88
CA GLY A 76 30.87 6.04 -8.95
C GLY A 76 31.19 4.56 -9.12
N VAL A 77 30.16 3.69 -9.22
CA VAL A 77 30.33 2.26 -9.47
C VAL A 77 30.77 2.08 -10.93
N ARG A 78 31.98 1.55 -11.13
CA ARG A 78 32.51 1.29 -12.48
C ARG A 78 31.83 0.06 -13.08
N CYS A 79 30.89 0.32 -13.97
CA CYS A 79 30.18 -0.67 -14.77
C CYS A 79 30.87 -0.94 -16.10
N SER A 80 32.21 -1.10 -16.07
CA SER A 80 33.07 -1.19 -17.25
C SER A 80 32.83 -2.44 -18.11
N GLY A 81 32.29 -3.51 -17.54
CA GLY A 81 32.01 -4.81 -18.18
C GLY A 81 30.58 -4.98 -18.71
N PHE A 82 29.73 -3.94 -18.65
CA PHE A 82 28.33 -3.99 -19.13
C PHE A 82 28.18 -4.08 -20.63
N LEU A 83 29.15 -3.54 -21.33
CA LEU A 83 29.16 -3.45 -22.78
C LEU A 83 30.42 -4.18 -23.24
N PRO A 84 30.29 -5.25 -24.05
CA PRO A 84 31.41 -5.74 -24.81
C PRO A 84 32.08 -4.57 -25.54
N ALA A 85 33.41 -4.57 -25.64
CA ALA A 85 34.16 -3.51 -26.29
C ALA A 85 33.52 -3.11 -27.64
N GLY A 86 33.10 -1.85 -27.76
CA GLY A 86 32.48 -1.30 -28.98
C GLY A 86 30.94 -1.34 -29.04
N ARG A 87 30.23 -1.82 -28.02
CA ARG A 87 28.76 -1.70 -27.94
C ARG A 87 28.34 -0.49 -27.11
N THR A 88 27.24 0.14 -27.52
CA THR A 88 26.54 1.17 -26.76
C THR A 88 25.28 0.58 -26.12
N TRP A 89 24.78 1.24 -25.08
CA TRP A 89 23.48 0.92 -24.50
C TRP A 89 22.37 1.10 -25.55
N ALA A 90 21.45 0.15 -25.61
CA ALA A 90 20.31 0.13 -26.51
C ALA A 90 19.06 -0.39 -25.79
N PRO A 91 17.88 0.23 -26.01
CA PRO A 91 16.62 -0.32 -25.53
C PRO A 91 16.34 -1.72 -26.08
N GLY A 92 15.63 -2.53 -25.30
CA GLY A 92 15.23 -3.91 -25.65
C GLY A 92 16.34 -4.96 -25.49
N ALA A 93 17.61 -4.56 -25.42
CA ALA A 93 18.71 -5.47 -25.14
C ALA A 93 18.79 -5.83 -23.65
N LEU A 94 19.17 -7.08 -23.36
CA LEU A 94 19.43 -7.58 -22.01
C LEU A 94 20.92 -7.43 -21.68
N TYR A 95 21.21 -6.70 -20.61
CA TYR A 95 22.56 -6.49 -20.09
C TYR A 95 22.73 -7.19 -18.75
N GLU A 96 23.89 -7.79 -18.50
CA GLU A 96 24.18 -8.45 -17.21
C GLU A 96 24.71 -7.42 -16.22
N LEU A 97 24.02 -7.25 -15.08
CA LEU A 97 24.45 -6.41 -13.97
C LEU A 97 25.34 -7.12 -12.95
N LEU A 98 25.14 -8.43 -12.83
CA LEU A 98 25.87 -9.31 -11.94
C LEU A 98 25.91 -10.69 -12.60
N SER A 99 27.06 -11.36 -12.51
CA SER A 99 27.24 -12.73 -12.95
C SER A 99 28.18 -13.45 -12.00
N ALA A 100 27.81 -14.65 -11.53
CA ALA A 100 28.66 -15.45 -10.65
C ALA A 100 30.01 -15.86 -11.27
N LYS A 101 30.17 -15.70 -12.59
CA LYS A 101 31.43 -15.93 -13.30
C LYS A 101 32.20 -14.65 -13.59
N GLY A 102 31.59 -13.47 -13.40
CA GLY A 102 32.20 -12.18 -13.63
C GLY A 102 32.79 -11.61 -12.35
N GLU A 103 33.80 -10.74 -12.48
CA GLU A 103 34.43 -10.05 -11.35
C GLU A 103 33.72 -8.73 -10.98
N GLU A 104 32.82 -8.24 -11.83
CA GLU A 104 32.12 -6.97 -11.62
C GLU A 104 30.69 -7.18 -11.10
N ASP A 105 30.33 -6.38 -10.08
CA ASP A 105 28.98 -6.24 -9.55
C ASP A 105 28.56 -4.77 -9.56
N CYS A 106 27.52 -4.47 -10.35
CA CYS A 106 26.98 -3.13 -10.50
C CYS A 106 25.59 -2.96 -9.94
N THR A 107 25.04 -4.01 -9.33
CA THR A 107 23.75 -3.87 -8.67
C THR A 107 23.78 -2.82 -7.54
N PRO A 108 24.89 -2.58 -6.81
CA PRO A 108 24.99 -1.48 -5.85
C PRO A 108 24.76 -0.09 -6.47
N GLY A 109 25.07 0.11 -7.76
CA GLY A 109 24.82 1.38 -8.43
C GLY A 109 23.32 1.65 -8.66
N LEU A 110 22.51 0.59 -8.73
CA LEU A 110 21.04 0.67 -8.67
C LEU A 110 20.53 0.57 -7.22
N GLY A 111 21.44 0.54 -6.24
CA GLY A 111 21.29 0.06 -4.86
C GLY A 111 20.43 -1.19 -4.72
N PHE A 112 20.49 -2.05 -5.72
CA PHE A 112 19.74 -3.28 -5.76
C PHE A 112 20.39 -4.33 -4.86
N ALA A 113 19.56 -4.93 -4.00
CA ALA A 113 19.84 -6.14 -3.26
C ALA A 113 18.56 -6.99 -3.19
N MET A 114 18.68 -8.27 -2.86
CA MET A 114 17.53 -9.17 -2.65
C MET A 114 17.39 -9.55 -1.17
N HIS A 115 17.72 -8.64 -0.26
CA HIS A 115 17.67 -8.89 1.19
C HIS A 115 16.27 -9.26 1.67
N GLU A 116 15.22 -8.86 0.94
CA GLU A 116 13.85 -9.32 1.12
C GLU A 116 13.69 -10.86 1.11
N LEU A 117 14.59 -11.61 0.47
CA LEU A 117 14.59 -13.07 0.50
C LEU A 117 15.20 -13.67 1.77
N SER A 118 15.80 -12.85 2.64
CA SER A 118 16.38 -13.32 3.91
C SER A 118 15.34 -13.54 5.01
N LEU A 119 14.13 -13.04 4.81
CA LEU A 119 12.99 -13.20 5.71
C LEU A 119 11.75 -13.53 4.88
N VAL A 120 11.25 -14.76 4.99
CA VAL A 120 10.15 -15.25 4.15
C VAL A 120 9.06 -15.93 4.97
N ARG A 121 7.83 -15.84 4.50
CA ARG A 121 6.68 -16.59 5.03
C ARG A 121 5.70 -16.88 3.92
N VAL A 122 5.11 -18.07 3.96
CA VAL A 122 4.00 -18.44 3.07
C VAL A 122 2.76 -18.65 3.92
N GLU A 123 1.69 -17.94 3.60
CA GLU A 123 0.38 -18.14 4.22
C GLU A 123 -0.57 -18.81 3.23
N LYS A 124 -1.37 -19.74 3.73
CA LYS A 124 -2.45 -20.39 2.98
C LYS A 124 -3.73 -20.28 3.79
N TYR A 125 -4.76 -19.73 3.20
CA TYR A 125 -6.07 -19.61 3.84
C TYR A 125 -7.20 -19.78 2.83
N HIS A 126 -8.40 -20.07 3.34
CA HIS A 126 -9.59 -20.24 2.53
C HIS A 126 -10.48 -19.00 2.66
N GLN A 127 -11.00 -18.50 1.53
CA GLN A 127 -11.98 -17.44 1.56
C GLN A 127 -13.33 -17.96 2.10
N PRO A 128 -14.03 -17.16 2.93
CA PRO A 128 -15.36 -17.52 3.43
C PRO A 128 -16.34 -17.80 2.28
N LEU A 129 -17.13 -18.87 2.42
CA LEU A 129 -18.08 -19.39 1.41
C LEU A 129 -19.04 -18.31 0.85
N LEU A 130 -19.40 -17.31 1.64
CA LEU A 130 -20.34 -16.23 1.26
C LEU A 130 -19.81 -15.28 0.17
N LEU A 131 -18.49 -15.28 -0.11
CA LEU A 131 -17.86 -14.44 -1.13
C LEU A 131 -17.43 -15.25 -2.37
N GLN A 132 -17.87 -16.50 -2.49
CA GLN A 132 -17.51 -17.37 -3.60
C GLN A 132 -18.31 -17.01 -4.87
N HIS A 133 -17.60 -16.62 -5.91
CA HIS A 133 -18.03 -16.82 -7.29
C HIS A 133 -17.04 -17.78 -7.94
N GLN A 134 -17.53 -18.95 -8.36
CA GLN A 134 -16.85 -20.06 -9.07
C GLN A 134 -15.31 -19.94 -9.20
N GLY A 135 -14.58 -20.64 -8.32
CA GLY A 135 -13.12 -20.73 -8.34
C GLY A 135 -12.56 -21.38 -7.07
N SER A 136 -11.28 -21.77 -7.10
CA SER A 136 -10.58 -22.31 -5.93
C SER A 136 -10.68 -21.35 -4.75
N SER A 137 -11.17 -21.82 -3.60
CA SER A 137 -11.32 -21.04 -2.38
C SER A 137 -10.01 -20.70 -1.69
N GLN A 138 -8.91 -21.32 -2.13
CA GLN A 138 -7.61 -21.20 -1.49
C GLN A 138 -6.85 -19.99 -2.01
N VAL A 139 -6.41 -19.14 -1.09
CA VAL A 139 -5.48 -18.05 -1.34
C VAL A 139 -4.12 -18.43 -0.76
N GLU A 140 -3.07 -18.18 -1.53
CA GLU A 140 -1.68 -18.35 -1.10
C GLU A 140 -0.93 -17.03 -1.25
N GLU A 141 -0.34 -16.58 -0.15
CA GLU A 141 0.38 -15.32 -0.05
C GLU A 141 1.84 -15.58 0.32
N LEU A 142 2.76 -14.94 -0.41
CA LEU A 142 4.19 -14.96 -0.16
C LEU A 142 4.61 -13.60 0.43
N TYR A 143 5.08 -13.65 1.66
CA TYR A 143 5.66 -12.52 2.37
C TYR A 143 7.17 -12.53 2.19
N LEU A 144 7.71 -11.36 1.85
CA LEU A 144 9.14 -11.09 1.73
C LEU A 144 9.51 -9.97 2.71
N GLY A 145 10.73 -10.03 3.21
CA GLY A 145 11.28 -9.06 4.16
C GLY A 145 11.13 -7.63 3.66
N ASP A 146 10.91 -6.70 4.59
CA ASP A 146 10.85 -5.27 4.32
C ASP A 146 12.16 -4.71 3.75
N ILE A 147 12.04 -3.55 3.13
CA ILE A 147 13.15 -2.82 2.53
C ILE A 147 13.34 -1.56 3.37
N HIS A 148 14.58 -1.24 3.72
CA HIS A 148 14.89 -0.05 4.50
C HIS A 148 14.37 1.22 3.79
N THR A 149 13.75 2.11 4.56
CA THR A 149 13.18 3.37 4.02
C THR A 149 14.26 4.29 3.47
N GLU A 150 15.41 4.39 4.14
CA GLU A 150 16.57 5.15 3.68
C GLU A 150 17.39 4.39 2.62
N TRP A 151 17.80 5.07 1.56
CA TRP A 151 18.46 4.45 0.42
C TRP A 151 19.86 3.94 0.76
N SER A 152 20.66 4.73 1.48
CA SER A 152 22.04 4.37 1.82
C SER A 152 22.14 3.06 2.61
N GLU A 153 21.09 2.70 3.34
CA GLU A 153 21.05 1.52 4.22
C GLU A 153 20.59 0.25 3.51
N ARG A 154 19.95 0.34 2.34
CA ARG A 154 19.27 -0.83 1.72
C ARG A 154 20.22 -1.98 1.37
N LEU A 155 21.48 -1.69 1.06
CA LEU A 155 22.47 -2.71 0.70
C LEU A 155 23.00 -3.52 1.90
N GLN A 156 22.86 -3.01 3.12
CA GLN A 156 23.34 -3.66 4.35
C GLN A 156 22.22 -4.06 5.31
N TYR A 157 21.00 -3.56 5.07
CA TYR A 157 19.86 -3.80 5.93
C TYR A 157 19.43 -5.27 5.96
N ARG A 158 19.19 -5.77 7.18
CA ARG A 158 18.55 -7.05 7.42
C ARG A 158 17.07 -6.82 7.78
N PRO A 159 16.12 -7.38 7.02
CA PRO A 159 14.69 -7.23 7.27
C PRO A 159 14.25 -7.60 8.68
N THR A 160 13.35 -6.79 9.24
CA THR A 160 12.70 -7.03 10.55
C THR A 160 11.17 -6.88 10.49
N GLY A 161 10.63 -6.65 9.30
CA GLY A 161 9.21 -6.65 8.99
C GLY A 161 8.96 -7.28 7.62
N TYR A 162 7.77 -7.04 7.07
CA TYR A 162 7.41 -7.55 5.75
C TYR A 162 6.93 -6.45 4.81
N GLN A 163 7.23 -6.63 3.53
CA GLN A 163 6.50 -5.94 2.47
C GLN A 163 5.05 -6.45 2.41
N ARG A 164 4.20 -5.72 1.67
CA ARG A 164 2.88 -6.23 1.30
C ARG A 164 3.04 -7.59 0.57
N PRO A 165 2.28 -8.63 0.95
CA PRO A 165 2.49 -9.96 0.39
C PRO A 165 2.18 -10.00 -1.10
N LEU A 166 2.97 -10.79 -1.82
CA LEU A 166 2.67 -11.21 -3.19
C LEU A 166 1.60 -12.32 -3.13
N GLN A 167 0.71 -12.35 -4.11
CA GLN A 167 -0.26 -13.44 -4.24
C GLN A 167 0.19 -14.47 -5.27
N ASN A 168 -0.08 -15.74 -5.02
CA ASN A 168 0.15 -16.80 -6.00
C ASN A 168 -0.75 -16.58 -7.22
N ALA A 169 -0.16 -16.51 -8.41
CA ALA A 169 -0.90 -16.28 -9.66
C ALA A 169 -2.02 -17.30 -9.95
N MET A 170 -1.96 -18.50 -9.35
CA MET A 170 -2.98 -19.55 -9.47
C MET A 170 -3.92 -19.63 -8.26
N HIS A 171 -3.50 -19.12 -7.10
CA HIS A 171 -4.23 -19.18 -5.83
C HIS A 171 -4.27 -17.78 -5.18
N HIS A 172 -5.17 -16.93 -5.67
CA HIS A 172 -5.27 -15.52 -5.26
C HIS A 172 -6.72 -15.08 -5.04
N ILE A 173 -6.88 -13.90 -4.46
CA ILE A 173 -8.17 -13.26 -4.27
C ILE A 173 -8.77 -12.86 -5.62
N HIS A 174 -9.94 -13.41 -5.94
CA HIS A 174 -10.70 -13.02 -7.13
C HIS A 174 -11.72 -11.90 -6.84
N PRO A 175 -11.98 -11.00 -7.82
CA PRO A 175 -11.27 -10.90 -9.11
C PRO A 175 -9.91 -10.18 -8.98
N CYS A 176 -8.93 -10.60 -9.78
CA CYS A 176 -7.63 -9.93 -9.91
C CYS A 176 -7.31 -9.66 -11.38
N PRO A 177 -7.74 -8.52 -11.95
CA PRO A 177 -7.47 -8.20 -13.34
C PRO A 177 -5.98 -8.20 -13.67
N ALA A 178 -5.13 -7.79 -12.71
CA ALA A 178 -3.68 -7.70 -12.88
C ALA A 178 -2.96 -9.06 -12.93
N CYS A 179 -3.47 -10.07 -12.21
CA CYS A 179 -2.73 -11.32 -11.95
C CYS A 179 -2.37 -12.07 -13.24
N GLY A 180 -3.30 -12.18 -14.19
CA GLY A 180 -3.06 -12.84 -15.47
C GLY A 180 -2.13 -12.07 -16.43
N MET A 181 -2.03 -10.74 -16.29
CA MET A 181 -1.05 -9.93 -17.04
C MET A 181 0.34 -10.09 -16.45
N ILE A 182 0.47 -9.97 -15.12
CA ILE A 182 1.75 -10.11 -14.41
C ILE A 182 2.31 -11.53 -14.58
N TYR A 183 1.47 -12.56 -14.50
CA TYR A 183 1.89 -13.96 -14.64
C TYR A 183 2.50 -14.27 -16.01
N ARG A 184 2.01 -13.63 -17.07
CA ARG A 184 2.49 -13.84 -18.45
C ARG A 184 3.64 -12.92 -18.85
N ALA A 185 4.04 -12.00 -17.98
CA ALA A 185 5.10 -11.06 -18.27
C ALA A 185 6.48 -11.73 -18.27
N ASP A 186 7.40 -11.15 -19.04
CA ASP A 186 8.81 -11.55 -19.11
C ASP A 186 9.71 -10.31 -19.21
N GLU A 187 11.02 -10.53 -19.30
CA GLU A 187 12.03 -9.48 -19.36
C GLU A 187 11.86 -8.46 -20.50
N HIS A 188 11.27 -8.86 -21.62
CA HIS A 188 11.05 -8.01 -22.79
C HIS A 188 9.60 -7.51 -22.87
N ASN A 189 8.67 -8.19 -22.21
CA ASN A 189 7.24 -7.90 -22.20
C ASN A 189 6.77 -7.57 -20.77
N PRO A 190 7.05 -6.35 -20.27
CA PRO A 190 6.59 -5.92 -18.94
C PRO A 190 5.06 -5.80 -18.90
N PRO A 191 4.42 -6.09 -17.76
CA PRO A 191 2.96 -5.98 -17.68
C PRO A 191 2.54 -4.51 -17.72
N VAL A 192 1.54 -4.18 -18.53
CA VAL A 192 0.93 -2.84 -18.60
C VAL A 192 -0.47 -2.96 -17.99
N LEU A 193 -0.68 -2.35 -16.82
CA LEU A 193 -1.95 -2.50 -16.10
C LEU A 193 -3.04 -1.57 -16.66
N PRO A 194 -4.33 -1.93 -16.51
CA PRO A 194 -5.44 -1.06 -16.84
C PRO A 194 -5.37 0.26 -16.09
N ALA A 195 -5.66 1.36 -16.79
CA ALA A 195 -5.75 2.66 -16.17
C ALA A 195 -6.82 2.66 -15.07
N ARG A 196 -6.46 3.23 -13.92
CA ARG A 196 -7.38 3.46 -12.81
C ARG A 196 -7.58 4.96 -12.64
N PRO A 197 -8.81 5.43 -12.39
CA PRO A 197 -9.03 6.83 -12.11
C PRO A 197 -8.34 7.21 -10.80
N GLU A 198 -7.67 8.36 -10.80
CA GLU A 198 -7.17 8.95 -9.56
C GLU A 198 -8.35 9.44 -8.73
N LEU A 199 -8.38 9.06 -7.45
CA LEU A 199 -9.43 9.47 -6.53
C LEU A 199 -9.04 10.77 -5.84
N PRO A 200 -9.97 11.72 -5.66
CA PRO A 200 -9.69 12.91 -4.88
C PRO A 200 -9.41 12.55 -3.43
N MET A 201 -8.47 13.27 -2.79
CA MET A 201 -8.10 13.05 -1.40
C MET A 201 -9.15 13.61 -0.43
N LEU A 202 -10.26 12.88 -0.27
CA LEU A 202 -11.33 13.21 0.68
C LEU A 202 -11.33 12.20 1.84
N LEU A 203 -10.60 12.53 2.89
CA LEU A 203 -10.52 11.70 4.10
C LEU A 203 -11.82 11.84 4.90
N SER A 204 -12.60 10.76 4.94
CA SER A 204 -13.85 10.70 5.70
C SER A 204 -14.19 9.27 6.13
N GLY A 205 -14.93 9.16 7.24
CA GLY A 205 -15.45 7.90 7.75
C GLY A 205 -14.37 7.06 8.45
N HIS A 206 -14.62 5.76 8.53
CA HIS A 206 -13.85 4.84 9.35
C HIS A 206 -13.00 3.91 8.48
N TRP A 207 -11.75 3.69 8.88
CA TRP A 207 -10.76 2.93 8.12
C TRP A 207 -10.06 1.93 9.03
N VAL A 208 -9.94 0.69 8.60
CA VAL A 208 -9.44 -0.40 9.46
C VAL A 208 -8.39 -1.25 8.76
N SER A 209 -7.41 -1.74 9.52
CA SER A 209 -6.50 -2.77 9.04
C SER A 209 -7.28 -4.01 8.61
N SER A 210 -6.98 -4.53 7.42
CA SER A 210 -7.62 -5.75 6.91
C SER A 210 -7.13 -7.03 7.58
N ARG A 211 -5.99 -6.95 8.28
CA ARG A 211 -5.32 -8.05 8.98
C ARG A 211 -4.36 -7.50 10.02
N CYS A 212 -3.76 -8.40 10.81
CA CYS A 212 -2.62 -8.09 11.66
C CYS A 212 -1.45 -7.56 10.82
N GLU A 213 -0.93 -6.38 11.18
CA GLU A 213 0.20 -5.75 10.51
C GLU A 213 1.49 -6.07 11.28
N VAL A 214 2.57 -6.36 10.55
CA VAL A 214 3.91 -6.57 11.12
C VAL A 214 4.75 -5.35 10.80
N ARG A 215 5.38 -4.77 11.81
CA ARG A 215 6.27 -3.61 11.69
C ARG A 215 7.73 -4.00 11.93
N PRO A 216 8.67 -3.18 11.43
CA PRO A 216 10.07 -3.27 11.84
C PRO A 216 10.20 -3.34 13.37
N ALA A 217 11.23 -4.04 13.86
CA ALA A 217 11.48 -4.25 15.28
C ALA A 217 10.37 -4.99 16.06
N VAL A 218 9.68 -5.95 15.41
CA VAL A 218 8.78 -6.93 16.07
C VAL A 218 7.56 -6.30 16.74
N LEU A 219 6.94 -5.32 16.09
CA LEU A 219 5.67 -4.76 16.56
C LEU A 219 4.52 -5.30 15.69
N PHE A 220 3.57 -5.96 16.35
CA PHE A 220 2.32 -6.40 15.72
C PHE A 220 1.22 -5.42 16.09
N LEU A 221 0.46 -4.96 15.10
CA LEU A 221 -0.61 -4.01 15.38
C LEU A 221 -1.78 -4.11 14.39
N THR A 222 -2.91 -3.55 14.82
CA THR A 222 -4.03 -3.20 13.95
C THR A 222 -4.39 -1.74 14.17
N ARG A 223 -4.70 -1.03 13.09
CA ARG A 223 -5.06 0.38 13.08
C ARG A 223 -6.55 0.54 12.80
N TYR A 224 -7.16 1.51 13.48
CA TYR A 224 -8.51 1.95 13.21
C TYR A 224 -8.58 3.47 13.27
N PHE A 225 -8.84 4.10 12.13
CA PHE A 225 -8.83 5.56 11.98
C PHE A 225 -10.22 6.09 11.65
N ILE A 226 -10.53 7.26 12.18
CA ILE A 226 -11.76 8.00 11.90
C ILE A 226 -11.36 9.37 11.37
N PHE A 227 -11.84 9.73 10.19
CA PHE A 227 -11.59 11.04 9.59
C PHE A 227 -12.88 11.86 9.52
N HIS A 228 -12.77 13.09 9.99
CA HIS A 228 -13.86 14.07 10.00
C HIS A 228 -13.56 15.17 8.99
N ALA A 229 -14.14 15.05 7.79
CA ALA A 229 -13.82 15.94 6.67
C ALA A 229 -14.15 17.42 6.95
N ASN A 230 -15.25 17.70 7.66
CA ASN A 230 -15.78 19.06 7.84
C ASN A 230 -14.83 19.98 8.63
N ASN A 231 -14.15 19.44 9.63
CA ASN A 231 -13.24 20.18 10.50
C ASN A 231 -11.78 19.74 10.36
N ARG A 232 -11.50 18.83 9.42
CA ARG A 232 -10.18 18.21 9.20
C ARG A 232 -9.56 17.67 10.49
N SER A 233 -10.39 17.04 11.34
CA SER A 233 -9.91 16.31 12.50
C SER A 233 -9.86 14.81 12.22
N TRP A 234 -9.06 14.11 13.01
CA TRP A 234 -8.92 12.67 12.89
C TRP A 234 -8.71 12.06 14.27
N GLU A 235 -9.16 10.81 14.40
CA GLU A 235 -8.91 9.95 15.55
C GLU A 235 -8.22 8.69 15.06
N GLY A 236 -7.32 8.14 15.86
CA GLY A 236 -6.67 6.88 15.54
C GLY A 236 -6.46 6.00 16.73
N TYR A 237 -6.76 4.72 16.56
CA TYR A 237 -6.54 3.67 17.52
C TYR A 237 -5.48 2.72 16.96
N TYR A 238 -4.43 2.52 17.73
CA TYR A 238 -3.34 1.60 17.44
C TYR A 238 -3.35 0.50 18.49
N HIS A 239 -3.93 -0.64 18.16
CA HIS A 239 -3.94 -1.80 19.05
C HIS A 239 -2.67 -2.60 18.81
N HIS A 240 -1.85 -2.76 19.83
CA HIS A 240 -0.58 -3.49 19.77
C HIS A 240 -0.74 -4.89 20.36
N TYR A 241 0.03 -5.83 19.83
CA TYR A 241 -0.03 -7.24 20.18
C TYR A 241 1.37 -7.83 20.29
N SER A 242 1.49 -8.91 21.07
CA SER A 242 2.74 -9.66 21.23
C SER A 242 2.92 -10.76 20.19
N ASP A 243 1.87 -11.09 19.43
CA ASP A 243 1.85 -12.23 18.52
C ASP A 243 1.44 -11.86 17.08
N PRO A 244 1.93 -12.59 16.06
CA PRO A 244 1.69 -12.28 14.65
C PRO A 244 0.26 -12.57 14.16
N LEU A 245 -0.61 -13.11 15.02
CA LEU A 245 -2.03 -13.30 14.73
C LEU A 245 -2.91 -12.24 15.41
N CYS A 246 -2.29 -11.29 16.13
CA CYS A 246 -2.97 -10.23 16.87
C CYS A 246 -4.05 -10.79 17.83
N LYS A 247 -3.69 -11.80 18.62
CA LYS A 247 -4.58 -12.46 19.61
C LYS A 247 -4.29 -12.05 21.05
N GLN A 248 -3.07 -11.62 21.35
CA GLN A 248 -2.60 -11.25 22.67
C GLN A 248 -2.33 -9.75 22.71
N PRO A 249 -3.31 -8.93 23.13
CA PRO A 249 -3.15 -7.48 23.17
C PRO A 249 -2.15 -7.07 24.28
N THR A 250 -1.28 -6.11 23.98
CA THR A 250 -0.28 -5.59 24.91
C THR A 250 -0.67 -4.21 25.42
N PHE A 251 -0.98 -3.28 24.51
CA PHE A 251 -1.53 -1.96 24.82
C PHE A 251 -2.25 -1.34 23.62
N THR A 252 -3.12 -0.37 23.88
CA THR A 252 -3.74 0.46 22.85
C THR A 252 -3.30 1.91 23.01
N VAL A 253 -2.98 2.56 21.90
CA VAL A 253 -2.78 4.01 21.84
C VAL A 253 -3.95 4.62 21.09
N TYR A 254 -4.64 5.56 21.74
CA TYR A 254 -5.57 6.47 21.10
C TYR A 254 -4.87 7.79 20.83
N ALA A 255 -5.05 8.34 19.63
CA ALA A 255 -4.52 9.63 19.23
C ALA A 255 -5.61 10.48 18.56
N LEU A 256 -5.56 11.79 18.77
CA LEU A 256 -6.48 12.76 18.19
C LEU A 256 -5.70 13.98 17.71
N GLY A 257 -6.15 14.56 16.59
CA GLY A 257 -5.66 15.85 16.16
C GLY A 257 -6.28 16.35 14.87
N HIS A 258 -5.52 17.15 14.12
CA HIS A 258 -5.98 17.81 12.90
C HIS A 258 -5.00 17.64 11.75
N TYR A 259 -5.48 17.76 10.52
CA TYR A 259 -4.65 17.73 9.31
C TYR A 259 -4.89 18.95 8.43
N ASN A 260 -3.88 19.32 7.64
CA ASN A 260 -4.00 20.43 6.70
C ASN A 260 -4.69 20.01 5.40
N GLU A 261 -4.93 20.98 4.53
CA GLU A 261 -5.30 20.68 3.14
C GLU A 261 -4.13 20.01 2.44
N GLY A 262 -4.38 18.83 1.84
CA GLY A 262 -3.35 18.04 1.19
C GLY A 262 -2.91 18.64 -0.15
N ALA A 263 -1.67 18.38 -0.56
CA ALA A 263 -1.12 18.80 -1.85
C ALA A 263 -0.55 17.59 -2.62
N PRO A 264 -0.53 17.59 -3.97
CA PRO A 264 0.13 16.53 -4.73
C PRO A 264 1.61 16.40 -4.38
N SER A 265 2.10 15.17 -4.23
CA SER A 265 3.52 14.94 -3.92
C SER A 265 4.43 15.22 -5.10
N ARG A 266 5.57 15.85 -4.80
CA ARG A 266 6.62 16.14 -5.80
C ARG A 266 7.53 14.95 -6.05
N ILE A 267 7.64 14.04 -5.09
CA ILE A 267 8.54 12.88 -5.13
C ILE A 267 7.76 11.63 -5.55
N VAL A 268 6.65 11.34 -4.86
CA VAL A 268 5.85 10.14 -5.13
C VAL A 268 4.65 10.48 -5.98
N ARG A 269 4.75 10.24 -7.30
CA ARG A 269 3.66 10.49 -8.24
C ARG A 269 2.38 9.76 -7.79
N GLY A 270 1.23 10.42 -7.94
CA GLY A 270 -0.07 9.92 -7.48
C GLY A 270 -0.27 9.93 -5.95
N GLY A 271 0.72 10.38 -5.18
CA GLY A 271 0.60 10.59 -3.74
C GLY A 271 0.14 12.01 -3.40
N THR A 272 -0.47 12.15 -2.22
CA THR A 272 -0.86 13.42 -1.62
C THR A 272 -0.09 13.62 -0.31
N GLU A 273 0.56 14.77 -0.16
CA GLU A 273 1.27 15.17 1.03
C GLU A 273 0.33 15.87 1.99
N LEU A 274 0.28 15.38 3.23
CA LEU A 274 -0.46 16.00 4.32
C LEU A 274 0.48 16.23 5.51
N VAL A 275 0.06 17.11 6.41
CA VAL A 275 0.69 17.34 7.71
C VAL A 275 -0.36 17.11 8.78
N PHE A 276 -0.11 16.07 9.57
CA PHE A 276 -0.95 15.66 10.69
C PHE A 276 -0.37 16.24 11.96
N LYS A 277 -1.14 17.05 12.67
CA LYS A 277 -0.82 17.51 14.02
C LYS A 277 -1.52 16.60 15.01
N VAL A 278 -0.76 15.96 15.87
CA VAL A 278 -1.27 15.16 16.99
C VAL A 278 -1.23 16.03 18.23
N THR A 279 -2.38 16.18 18.88
CA THR A 279 -2.51 17.09 20.03
C THR A 279 -2.89 16.38 21.31
N HIS A 280 -3.55 15.22 21.21
CA HIS A 280 -3.95 14.42 22.37
C HIS A 280 -3.61 12.96 22.15
N ALA A 281 -3.23 12.27 23.23
CA ALA A 281 -3.12 10.83 23.23
C ALA A 281 -3.55 10.24 24.58
N ARG A 282 -4.11 9.04 24.50
CA ARG A 282 -4.45 8.19 25.64
C ARG A 282 -3.85 6.81 25.42
N VAL A 283 -3.52 6.14 26.51
CA VAL A 283 -2.92 4.79 26.47
C VAL A 283 -3.73 3.87 27.38
N THR A 284 -3.95 2.65 26.92
CA THR A 284 -4.59 1.58 27.71
C THR A 284 -3.66 0.36 27.70
N PRO A 285 -2.98 0.02 28.81
CA PRO A 285 -2.20 -1.21 28.90
C PRO A 285 -3.14 -2.41 29.05
N MET A 286 -2.86 -3.50 28.33
CA MET A 286 -3.72 -4.68 28.24
C MET A 286 -3.07 -5.94 28.81
N ASP A 287 -1.81 -5.87 29.21
CA ASP A 287 -1.09 -6.94 29.90
C ASP A 287 -0.27 -6.42 31.10
N GLN A 288 0.16 -7.36 31.96
CA GLN A 288 0.86 -7.02 33.19
C GLN A 288 2.28 -6.49 32.93
N VAL A 289 2.93 -6.95 31.86
CA VAL A 289 4.30 -6.57 31.51
C VAL A 289 4.34 -5.09 31.13
N THR A 290 3.38 -4.64 30.32
CA THR A 290 3.21 -3.25 29.91
C THR A 290 2.86 -2.38 31.11
N VAL A 291 1.96 -2.82 32.00
CA VAL A 291 1.66 -2.09 33.24
C VAL A 291 2.92 -1.87 34.07
N SER A 292 3.72 -2.92 34.28
CA SER A 292 4.98 -2.82 35.02
C SER A 292 5.98 -1.90 34.35
N MET A 293 6.10 -1.94 33.02
CA MET A 293 6.94 -1.03 32.25
C MET A 293 6.49 0.43 32.41
N LEU A 294 5.19 0.72 32.27
CA LEU A 294 4.67 2.08 32.38
C LEU A 294 4.79 2.63 33.80
N ASN A 295 4.58 1.80 34.83
CA ASN A 295 4.79 2.20 36.23
C ASN A 295 6.28 2.38 36.59
N SER A 296 7.21 1.92 35.75
CA SER A 296 8.64 2.19 35.89
C SER A 296 9.11 3.45 35.17
N SER A 297 8.21 4.18 34.51
CA SER A 297 8.56 5.41 33.80
C SER A 297 8.89 6.56 34.75
N ASP A 298 9.73 7.47 34.29
CA ASP A 298 10.10 8.66 35.06
C ASP A 298 8.87 9.53 35.36
N PHE A 299 8.89 10.19 36.51
CA PHE A 299 7.80 11.06 36.93
C PHE A 299 7.48 12.13 35.87
N GLY A 300 6.20 12.22 35.48
CA GLY A 300 5.74 13.20 34.49
C GLY A 300 6.14 12.90 33.04
N SER A 301 6.67 11.71 32.74
CA SER A 301 7.09 11.31 31.39
C SER A 301 6.06 10.49 30.62
N CYS A 302 5.06 9.93 31.30
CA CYS A 302 4.02 9.09 30.71
C CYS A 302 2.80 9.00 31.64
N GLY A 303 1.99 10.07 31.69
CA GLY A 303 0.88 10.20 32.61
C GLY A 303 1.30 10.29 34.09
N GLU A 304 0.35 10.00 34.99
CA GLU A 304 0.62 9.95 36.43
C GLU A 304 1.37 8.66 36.81
N ALA A 305 2.56 8.80 37.39
CA ALA A 305 3.40 7.68 37.79
C ALA A 305 2.72 6.82 38.87
N GLY A 306 2.71 5.50 38.71
CA GLY A 306 2.08 4.56 39.65
C GLY A 306 0.58 4.36 39.46
N SER A 307 -0.06 5.14 38.58
CA SER A 307 -1.51 5.07 38.32
C SER A 307 -1.90 4.04 37.25
N TRP A 308 -0.93 3.36 36.62
CA TRP A 308 -1.24 2.42 35.52
C TRP A 308 -1.83 1.11 36.05
N HIS A 309 -3.01 0.78 35.54
CA HIS A 309 -3.70 -0.49 35.78
C HIS A 309 -4.11 -1.15 34.47
N MET A 310 -4.14 -2.48 34.46
CA MET A 310 -4.54 -3.25 33.28
C MET A 310 -5.98 -2.90 32.87
N GLY A 311 -6.18 -2.62 31.59
CA GLY A 311 -7.46 -2.26 30.99
C GLY A 311 -7.93 -0.83 31.28
N GLN A 312 -7.20 -0.06 32.09
CA GLN A 312 -7.55 1.32 32.40
C GLN A 312 -6.87 2.29 31.42
N GLU A 313 -7.68 3.09 30.74
CA GLU A 313 -7.19 4.15 29.87
C GLU A 313 -6.75 5.36 30.70
N LEU A 314 -5.58 5.91 30.39
CA LEU A 314 -5.08 7.17 30.98
C LEU A 314 -4.65 8.16 29.89
N ASP A 315 -4.86 9.44 30.19
CA ASP A 315 -4.42 10.56 29.35
C ASP A 315 -2.96 10.90 29.61
N VAL A 316 -2.16 10.90 28.53
CA VAL A 316 -0.72 11.23 28.57
C VAL A 316 -0.41 12.59 27.93
N THR A 317 -1.44 13.36 27.59
CA THR A 317 -1.31 14.67 26.93
C THR A 317 -0.66 15.69 27.86
N HIS A 318 -1.06 15.73 29.13
CA HIS A 318 -0.53 16.67 30.12
C HIS A 318 0.95 16.45 30.46
N THR A 319 1.48 15.25 30.20
CA THR A 319 2.91 14.90 30.31
C THR A 319 3.69 15.10 29.02
N ASN A 320 3.13 15.81 28.04
CA ASN A 320 3.71 15.96 26.70
C ASN A 320 3.94 14.62 25.98
N GLY A 321 3.09 13.63 26.24
CA GLY A 321 3.15 12.30 25.68
C GLY A 321 3.61 11.24 26.69
N CYS A 322 4.14 10.14 26.15
CA CYS A 322 4.61 8.98 26.89
C CYS A 322 5.98 8.54 26.34
N ALA A 323 7.06 8.93 27.02
CA ALA A 323 8.42 8.64 26.61
C ALA A 323 8.71 7.13 26.51
N ALA A 324 8.17 6.33 27.45
CA ALA A 324 8.31 4.88 27.47
C ALA A 324 7.75 4.18 26.22
N LEU A 325 6.80 4.83 25.52
CA LEU A 325 6.20 4.35 24.27
C LEU A 325 6.65 5.15 23.04
N GLY A 326 7.62 6.07 23.20
CA GLY A 326 8.08 6.95 22.13
C GLY A 326 7.03 7.97 21.65
N ILE A 327 5.98 8.23 22.45
CA ILE A 327 4.93 9.19 22.12
C ILE A 327 5.37 10.56 22.61
N LYS A 328 5.44 11.55 21.71
CA LYS A 328 5.75 12.95 22.03
C LYS A 328 4.60 13.84 21.60
N LEU A 329 4.12 14.72 22.47
CA LEU A 329 3.03 15.64 22.17
C LEU A 329 3.36 17.09 22.56
N PRO A 330 2.74 18.08 21.88
CA PRO A 330 2.15 17.92 20.55
C PRO A 330 3.26 17.67 19.51
N HIS A 331 2.96 16.97 18.43
CA HIS A 331 3.89 16.82 17.31
C HIS A 331 3.20 16.90 15.96
N ALA A 332 4.00 17.15 14.92
CA ALA A 332 3.56 17.12 13.54
C ALA A 332 4.20 15.94 12.84
N GLU A 333 3.41 15.21 12.05
CA GLU A 333 3.85 14.15 11.17
C GLU A 333 3.61 14.56 9.71
N TYR A 334 4.68 14.51 8.92
CA TYR A 334 4.68 14.77 7.49
C TYR A 334 4.38 13.47 6.77
N GLU A 335 3.14 13.32 6.33
CA GLU A 335 2.62 12.05 5.83
C GLU A 335 2.39 12.03 4.33
N LEU A 336 2.38 10.83 3.76
CA LEU A 336 2.07 10.57 2.36
C LEU A 336 0.81 9.71 2.27
N PHE A 337 -0.17 10.16 1.51
CA PHE A 337 -1.47 9.50 1.40
C PHE A 337 -1.81 9.15 -0.05
N ARG A 338 -2.51 8.04 -0.24
CA ARG A 338 -3.10 7.68 -1.54
C ARG A 338 -4.41 6.93 -1.33
N LEU A 339 -5.41 7.29 -2.10
CA LEU A 339 -6.69 6.58 -2.16
C LEU A 339 -6.75 5.74 -3.43
N GLU A 340 -7.16 4.49 -3.30
CA GLU A 340 -7.40 3.59 -4.43
C GLU A 340 -8.67 2.76 -4.22
N ARG A 341 -9.04 2.00 -5.26
CA ARG A 341 -10.01 0.90 -5.12
C ARG A 341 -9.36 -0.43 -5.44
N ASP A 342 -9.75 -1.45 -4.71
CA ASP A 342 -9.33 -2.83 -4.97
C ASP A 342 -10.14 -3.48 -6.11
N GLY A 343 -9.84 -4.75 -6.43
CA GLY A 343 -10.56 -5.49 -7.48
C GLY A 343 -12.05 -5.71 -7.18
N LYS A 344 -12.49 -5.49 -5.93
CA LYS A 344 -13.89 -5.59 -5.47
C LYS A 344 -14.53 -4.21 -5.28
N ASP A 345 -13.93 -3.17 -5.85
CA ASP A 345 -14.37 -1.76 -5.75
C ASP A 345 -14.40 -1.20 -4.32
N ARG A 346 -13.67 -1.83 -3.39
CA ARG A 346 -13.55 -1.33 -2.00
C ARG A 346 -12.48 -0.26 -1.92
N SER A 347 -12.78 0.81 -1.20
CA SER A 347 -11.82 1.89 -0.95
C SER A 347 -10.64 1.41 -0.10
N LEU A 348 -9.43 1.70 -0.56
CA LEU A 348 -8.17 1.49 0.12
C LEU A 348 -7.51 2.83 0.43
N LEU A 349 -7.09 3.00 1.68
CA LEU A 349 -6.31 4.15 2.14
C LEU A 349 -4.89 3.72 2.44
N PHE A 350 -3.96 4.23 1.63
CA PHE A 350 -2.52 4.08 1.83
C PHE A 350 -1.99 5.28 2.59
N ILE A 351 -1.12 5.01 3.56
CA ILE A 351 -0.46 5.98 4.45
C ILE A 351 1.04 5.71 4.40
N GLY A 352 1.87 6.73 4.57
CA GLY A 352 3.30 6.68 4.29
C GLY A 352 4.04 5.71 5.19
N GLU A 353 4.97 4.92 4.65
CA GLU A 353 5.74 3.93 5.42
C GLU A 353 6.46 4.56 6.62
N ARG A 354 6.46 3.89 7.78
CA ARG A 354 7.18 4.41 8.94
C ARG A 354 8.68 4.21 8.74
N PRO A 355 9.54 5.16 9.16
CA PRO A 355 10.98 4.98 9.10
C PRO A 355 11.43 3.66 9.74
N THR A 356 12.23 2.88 9.01
CA THR A 356 12.73 1.57 9.47
C THR A 356 13.66 1.70 10.69
N ASP A 357 14.26 2.87 10.88
CA ASP A 357 15.12 3.20 12.04
C ASP A 357 14.32 3.50 13.33
N GLY A 358 12.98 3.42 13.28
CA GLY A 358 12.10 3.72 14.41
C GLY A 358 11.90 5.21 14.67
N SER A 359 12.48 6.10 13.85
CA SER A 359 12.25 7.52 13.98
C SER A 359 10.85 7.93 13.47
N SER A 360 10.42 9.15 13.82
CA SER A 360 9.14 9.72 13.36
C SER A 360 9.35 10.61 12.14
N PRO A 361 8.39 10.67 11.19
CA PRO A 361 8.43 11.57 10.03
C PRO A 361 8.07 13.01 10.45
N ASN A 362 8.83 13.59 11.37
CA ASN A 362 8.54 14.87 12.01
C ASN A 362 9.19 16.08 11.32
N THR A 363 9.83 15.86 10.18
CA THR A 363 10.43 16.88 9.32
C THR A 363 10.09 16.60 7.85
N LEU A 364 10.28 17.60 6.99
CA LEU A 364 9.98 17.48 5.55
C LEU A 364 10.86 16.45 4.84
N ASP A 365 12.14 16.37 5.21
CA ASP A 365 13.12 15.42 4.67
C ASP A 365 12.82 13.97 5.07
N LYS A 366 12.15 13.77 6.22
CA LYS A 366 11.69 12.46 6.68
C LYS A 366 10.30 12.06 6.16
N ARG A 367 9.73 12.82 5.23
CA ARG A 367 8.43 12.46 4.64
C ARG A 367 8.55 11.09 3.94
N PRO A 368 7.63 10.14 4.19
CA PRO A 368 7.68 8.83 3.57
C PRO A 368 7.65 8.88 2.03
N THR A 369 8.38 7.96 1.40
CA THR A 369 8.45 7.79 -0.07
C THR A 369 7.86 6.46 -0.57
N SER A 370 7.25 5.71 0.34
CA SER A 370 6.53 4.46 0.11
C SER A 370 5.32 4.39 1.04
N TYR A 371 4.52 3.34 0.92
CA TYR A 371 3.27 3.20 1.68
C TYR A 371 3.26 1.93 2.52
N GLN A 372 2.62 2.04 3.69
CA GLN A 372 2.27 0.94 4.56
C GLN A 372 1.21 0.04 3.91
N SER A 373 0.92 -1.09 4.58
CA SER A 373 -0.28 -1.87 4.29
C SER A 373 -1.53 -0.98 4.30
N PRO A 374 -2.44 -1.10 3.32
CA PRO A 374 -3.58 -0.19 3.22
C PRO A 374 -4.67 -0.52 4.25
N LEU A 375 -5.41 0.52 4.66
CA LEU A 375 -6.64 0.40 5.44
C LEU A 375 -7.84 0.26 4.50
N LEU A 376 -8.84 -0.52 4.91
CA LEU A 376 -10.13 -0.65 4.23
C LEU A 376 -11.14 0.32 4.85
N GLN A 377 -11.95 0.97 4.01
CA GLN A 377 -13.05 1.79 4.50
C GLN A 377 -14.20 0.92 5.03
N CYS A 378 -14.66 1.18 6.25
CA CYS A 378 -15.85 0.55 6.82
C CYS A 378 -17.11 1.18 6.21
N GLY A 379 -18.10 0.37 5.88
CA GLY A 379 -19.43 0.88 5.48
C GLY A 379 -19.46 1.71 4.19
N GLY A 380 -18.39 1.69 3.37
CA GLY A 380 -18.40 2.29 2.04
C GLY A 380 -19.52 1.70 1.19
N PRO A 381 -20.03 2.42 0.17
CA PRO A 381 -21.14 1.94 -0.64
C PRO A 381 -20.78 0.58 -1.20
N SER A 382 -21.42 -0.47 -0.67
CA SER A 382 -21.47 -1.74 -1.37
C SER A 382 -21.99 -1.43 -2.75
N GLY A 383 -21.28 -1.84 -3.80
CA GLY A 383 -21.67 -1.72 -5.21
C GLY A 383 -23.00 -2.41 -5.57
N THR A 384 -23.87 -2.66 -4.59
CA THR A 384 -25.17 -3.31 -4.65
C THR A 384 -26.32 -2.47 -4.06
N LEU A 385 -26.08 -1.23 -3.59
CA LEU A 385 -27.16 -0.33 -3.12
C LEU A 385 -27.29 1.01 -3.89
N ALA A 386 -26.52 1.20 -4.97
CA ALA A 386 -26.68 2.33 -5.90
C ALA A 386 -27.38 1.94 -7.23
N ARG A 387 -28.14 0.83 -7.22
CA ARG A 387 -29.09 0.49 -8.28
C ARG A 387 -30.42 0.12 -7.64
N TYR A 388 -31.14 1.09 -7.08
CA TYR A 388 -32.60 1.08 -6.91
C TYR A 388 -32.95 2.36 -6.17
N ASN A 389 -33.06 3.46 -6.92
CA ASN A 389 -33.95 4.60 -6.62
C ASN A 389 -34.00 5.48 -7.87
N MET A 390 -34.55 4.89 -8.94
CA MET A 390 -35.32 5.66 -9.92
C MET A 390 -36.77 5.24 -9.68
N PRO A 391 -37.67 6.14 -9.27
CA PRO A 391 -39.10 5.85 -9.29
C PRO A 391 -39.53 5.85 -10.76
N HIS A 392 -39.46 4.68 -11.39
CA HIS A 392 -40.12 4.45 -12.67
C HIS A 392 -41.59 4.20 -12.36
N ASP A 393 -42.39 5.26 -12.41
CA ASP A 393 -43.84 5.13 -12.40
C ASP A 393 -44.25 4.43 -13.69
N SER A 394 -44.73 3.19 -13.56
CA SER A 394 -45.28 2.41 -14.67
C SER A 394 -46.43 1.57 -14.18
N LYS A 395 -47.61 2.19 -14.19
CA LYS A 395 -48.90 1.57 -14.46
C LYS A 395 -49.49 2.42 -15.59
N ARG A 396 -49.99 1.92 -16.72
CA ARG A 396 -50.63 0.64 -16.97
C ARG A 396 -50.89 0.50 -18.48
N LEU A 397 -50.81 -0.75 -18.94
CA LEU A 397 -51.66 -1.40 -19.95
C LEU A 397 -51.47 -1.05 -21.44
N SER A 398 -50.76 -1.97 -22.08
CA SER A 398 -51.07 -2.61 -23.36
C SER A 398 -52.54 -2.52 -23.82
N ALA A 399 -52.75 -2.06 -25.06
CA ALA A 399 -53.67 -2.69 -26.01
C ALA A 399 -53.37 -2.25 -27.46
N GLN A 400 -52.94 -3.24 -28.25
CA GLN A 400 -53.26 -3.47 -29.67
C GLN A 400 -53.01 -2.39 -30.74
N ALA A 401 -52.05 -2.72 -31.61
CA ALA A 401 -52.08 -2.36 -33.01
C ALA A 401 -53.22 -3.09 -33.73
N ASN A 402 -54.09 -2.37 -34.47
CA ASN A 402 -54.29 -2.59 -35.91
C ASN A 402 -55.34 -1.66 -36.54
N HIS A 403 -55.07 -1.30 -37.80
CA HIS A 403 -55.97 -0.90 -38.89
C HIS A 403 -56.65 0.49 -38.93
N GLY A 404 -56.33 1.22 -40.00
CA GLY A 404 -57.34 1.80 -40.90
C GLY A 404 -57.69 3.29 -40.70
N ALA A 405 -57.20 4.14 -41.60
CA ALA A 405 -57.94 5.35 -42.01
C ALA A 405 -59.33 4.92 -42.57
N PRO A 406 -60.42 5.73 -42.53
CA PRO A 406 -60.41 7.11 -43.04
C PRO A 406 -61.49 8.11 -42.49
N LYS A 407 -61.51 9.31 -43.11
CA LYS A 407 -62.64 10.26 -43.32
C LYS A 407 -63.01 11.32 -42.26
N THR A 408 -62.75 12.59 -42.63
CA THR A 408 -63.66 13.78 -42.69
C THR A 408 -64.78 13.87 -41.64
N SER A 409 -65.05 14.99 -40.96
CA SER A 409 -65.54 16.25 -41.57
C SER A 409 -65.91 17.29 -40.50
N LEU A 410 -65.81 18.59 -40.88
CA LEU A 410 -66.53 19.80 -40.41
C LEU A 410 -66.44 20.21 -38.92
N SER A 411 -65.80 21.37 -38.66
CA SER A 411 -66.45 22.68 -38.34
C SER A 411 -66.70 22.86 -36.84
N LEU A 412 -66.56 24.00 -36.17
CA LEU A 412 -66.68 25.41 -36.56
C LEU A 412 -66.07 26.26 -35.41
N LEU A 413 -65.37 27.34 -35.77
CA LEU A 413 -65.43 28.70 -35.18
C LEU A 413 -65.36 28.91 -33.64
N VAL A 414 -64.38 29.70 -33.18
CA VAL A 414 -64.53 31.08 -32.65
C VAL A 414 -63.34 31.47 -31.76
N PHE A 415 -62.62 32.52 -32.19
CA PHE A 415 -62.04 33.68 -31.46
C PHE A 415 -61.38 33.46 -30.06
N LEU A 416 -60.27 34.07 -29.65
CA LEU A 416 -59.63 35.35 -29.95
C LEU A 416 -58.15 35.29 -29.51
N ALA A 417 -57.35 36.12 -30.15
CA ALA A 417 -55.90 36.28 -29.99
C ALA A 417 -55.54 37.22 -28.79
N PRO A 418 -54.35 37.84 -28.73
CA PRO A 418 -53.03 37.30 -28.40
C PRO A 418 -52.32 38.18 -27.33
N LEU A 419 -50.98 38.20 -27.35
CA LEU A 419 -50.05 39.19 -26.77
C LEU A 419 -49.52 38.81 -25.37
N LEU A 420 -48.24 39.00 -25.02
CA LEU A 420 -47.00 39.42 -25.69
C LEU A 420 -45.89 39.31 -24.62
N ALA A 421 -44.63 39.37 -25.07
CA ALA A 421 -43.46 39.84 -24.31
C ALA A 421 -42.94 38.85 -23.23
N ASN A 422 -41.90 38.05 -23.49
CA ASN A 422 -40.48 38.45 -23.53
C ASN A 422 -40.16 39.58 -22.55
N TRP A 423 -39.28 39.30 -21.58
CA TRP A 423 -38.06 40.05 -21.25
C TRP A 423 -37.13 39.11 -20.45
N ASP A 424 -35.90 39.02 -20.95
CA ASP A 424 -34.62 38.56 -20.39
C ASP A 424 -34.45 37.17 -19.75
#